data_AF-A0A3N5P6L5-F1
#
_entry.id   AF-A0A3N5P6L5-F1
#
_cell.length_a   1.000
_cell.length_b   1.000
_cell.length_c   1.000
_cell.angle_alpha   90.00
_cell.angle_beta   90.00
_cell.angle_gamma   90.00
#
_symmetry.space_group_name_H-M   'P 1'
#
loop_
_entity.id
_entity.type
_entity.pdbx_description
1 polymer ?
#
loop_
_entity_poly.entity_id
_entity_poly.type
_entity_poly.pdbx_seq_one_letter_code
_entity_poly.pdbx_strand_id
1 'polypeptide(L)'
;MKNSTSTYLTEGEYSVDPNSLDTEWVRQASLYQKIAKRAAQAAYSKNRIEAFLDWDIRNSPGKYGFDSKPTEAAVANAVKGNKLFLKALYKYLRLQGELKALEHKKKSLEKLTELYLSGYWARPKIKTEAQELYAEEANRSMLDSLKKDTRLAALRDRRKRES
;
A
#
# COMPACT_ATOMS: atom_id res chain seq x y z
N MET A 1 -17.01 27.14 6.58
CA MET A 1 -16.12 26.67 5.49
C MET A 1 -16.72 25.41 4.90
N LYS A 2 -17.02 25.39 3.60
CA LYS A 2 -17.60 24.22 2.94
C LYS A 2 -16.52 23.13 2.90
N ASN A 3 -16.65 22.09 3.73
CA ASN A 3 -15.85 20.88 3.59
C ASN A 3 -16.24 20.26 2.25
N SER A 4 -15.49 20.60 1.20
CA SER A 4 -15.58 19.98 -0.11
C SER A 4 -15.34 18.49 0.13
N THR A 5 -16.42 17.73 0.24
CA THR A 5 -16.37 16.33 0.58
C THR A 5 -15.90 15.63 -0.68
N SER A 6 -14.59 15.52 -0.86
CA SER A 6 -14.00 14.93 -2.07
C SER A 6 -14.71 13.61 -2.36
N THR A 7 -15.27 13.52 -3.55
CA THR A 7 -16.06 12.36 -4.00
C THR A 7 -15.18 11.12 -4.16
N TYR A 8 -13.88 11.34 -4.31
CA TYR A 8 -12.86 10.33 -4.59
C TYR A 8 -11.67 10.49 -3.64
N LEU A 9 -10.89 9.42 -3.50
CA LEU A 9 -9.61 9.50 -2.81
C LEU A 9 -8.59 10.30 -3.62
N THR A 10 -7.68 10.94 -2.90
CA THR A 10 -6.50 11.62 -3.45
C THR A 10 -5.34 10.65 -3.62
N GLU A 11 -4.36 10.97 -4.47
CA GLU A 11 -3.21 10.09 -4.73
C GLU A 11 -2.45 9.72 -3.44
N GLY A 12 -2.30 10.67 -2.52
CA GLY A 12 -1.65 10.45 -1.23
C GLY A 12 -2.40 9.50 -0.27
N GLU A 13 -3.69 9.23 -0.50
CA GLU A 13 -4.43 8.25 0.30
C GLU A 13 -4.09 6.81 -0.08
N TYR A 14 -3.53 6.58 -1.29
CA TYR A 14 -3.08 5.27 -1.75
C TYR A 14 -1.62 4.97 -1.37
N SER A 15 -0.80 5.99 -1.14
CA SER A 15 0.57 5.80 -0.68
C SER A 15 0.61 5.27 0.75
N VAL A 16 1.66 4.50 1.07
CA VAL A 16 1.98 4.06 2.43
C VAL A 16 3.05 4.99 2.99
N ASP A 17 2.85 5.50 4.21
CA ASP A 17 3.91 6.12 5.01
C ASP A 17 4.62 5.03 5.84
N PRO A 18 5.88 4.68 5.52
CA PRO A 18 6.61 3.65 6.26
C PRO A 18 6.92 4.02 7.71
N ASN A 19 6.88 5.31 8.07
CA ASN A 19 7.24 5.77 9.41
C ASN A 19 6.05 5.78 10.39
N SER A 20 4.83 5.59 9.90
CA SER A 20 3.59 5.72 10.68
C SER A 20 2.64 4.55 10.43
N LEU A 21 3.17 3.32 10.41
CA LEU A 21 2.43 2.11 10.01
C LEU A 21 1.19 1.85 10.87
N ASP A 22 1.28 2.09 12.18
CA ASP A 22 0.19 1.95 13.14
C ASP A 22 -1.02 2.83 12.78
N THR A 23 -0.74 4.09 12.46
CA THR A 23 -1.75 5.07 12.07
C THR A 23 -2.34 4.72 10.71
N GLU A 24 -1.51 4.29 9.76
CA GLU A 24 -1.94 3.84 8.44
C GLU A 24 -2.87 2.63 8.51
N TRP A 25 -2.59 1.66 9.40
CA TRP A 25 -3.43 0.49 9.63
C TRP A 25 -4.84 0.86 10.13
N VAL A 26 -4.95 1.76 11.10
CA VAL A 26 -6.24 2.23 11.63
C VAL A 26 -6.99 3.04 10.57
N ARG A 27 -6.28 3.94 9.88
CA ARG A 27 -6.85 4.81 8.85
C ARG A 27 -7.41 4.01 7.68
N GLN A 28 -6.73 2.96 7.27
CA GLN A 28 -7.11 2.16 6.10
C GLN A 28 -8.50 1.55 6.23
N ALA A 29 -8.86 1.00 7.40
CA ALA A 29 -10.18 0.42 7.63
C ALA A 29 -11.30 1.46 7.43
N SER A 30 -11.08 2.67 7.95
CA SER A 30 -12.01 3.80 7.81
C SER A 30 -12.15 4.25 6.36
N LEU A 31 -11.04 4.34 5.63
CA LEU A 31 -11.05 4.67 4.19
C LEU A 31 -11.79 3.62 3.38
N TYR A 32 -11.53 2.33 3.64
CA TYR A 32 -12.21 1.24 2.96
C TYR A 32 -13.72 1.29 3.19
N GLN A 33 -14.17 1.46 4.44
CA GLN A 33 -15.59 1.58 4.76
C GLN A 33 -16.26 2.74 4.01
N LYS A 34 -15.61 3.92 3.98
CA LYS A 34 -16.11 5.11 3.29
C LYS A 34 -16.29 4.87 1.79
N ILE A 35 -15.30 4.26 1.14
CA ILE A 35 -15.37 3.97 -0.31
C ILE A 35 -16.34 2.83 -0.60
N ALA A 36 -16.39 1.79 0.24
CA ALA A 36 -17.32 0.67 0.09
C ALA A 36 -18.78 1.16 0.14
N LYS A 37 -19.11 2.05 1.08
CA LYS A 37 -20.44 2.68 1.16
C LYS A 37 -20.79 3.44 -0.12
N ARG A 38 -19.84 4.22 -0.66
CA ARG A 38 -20.04 4.96 -1.91
C ARG A 38 -20.17 4.03 -3.12
N ALA A 39 -19.38 2.96 -3.18
CA ALA A 39 -19.45 1.96 -4.24
C ALA A 39 -20.81 1.27 -4.26
N ALA A 40 -21.34 0.91 -3.08
CA ALA A 40 -22.67 0.33 -2.94
C ALA A 40 -23.77 1.30 -3.42
N GLN A 41 -23.69 2.58 -3.04
CA GLN A 41 -24.63 3.61 -3.53
C GLN A 41 -24.56 3.81 -5.05
N ALA A 42 -23.35 3.77 -5.62
CA ALA A 42 -23.15 3.87 -7.07
C ALA A 42 -23.72 2.63 -7.80
N ALA A 43 -23.52 1.43 -7.25
CA ALA A 43 -24.10 0.19 -7.79
C ALA A 43 -25.63 0.26 -7.81
N TYR A 44 -26.24 0.67 -6.70
CA TYR A 44 -27.69 0.86 -6.61
C TYR A 44 -28.20 1.88 -7.63
N SER A 45 -27.53 3.04 -7.73
CA SER A 45 -27.90 4.09 -8.68
C SER A 45 -27.80 3.62 -10.14
N LYS A 46 -26.73 2.89 -10.47
CA LYS A 46 -26.53 2.29 -11.81
C LYS A 46 -27.68 1.33 -12.15
N ASN A 47 -28.01 0.40 -11.26
CA ASN A 47 -29.10 -0.56 -11.47
C ASN A 47 -30.47 0.13 -11.59
N ARG A 48 -30.71 1.17 -10.79
CA ARG A 48 -31.96 1.94 -10.87
C ARG A 48 -32.11 2.69 -12.19
N ILE A 49 -31.02 3.30 -12.69
CA ILE A 49 -31.02 3.98 -14.00
C ILE A 49 -31.22 2.97 -15.13
N GLU A 50 -30.59 1.81 -15.05
CA GLU A 50 -30.76 0.71 -16.01
C GLU A 50 -32.22 0.29 -16.12
N ALA A 51 -32.87 0.02 -14.98
CA ALA A 51 -34.29 -0.36 -14.93
C ALA A 51 -35.22 0.76 -15.44
N PHE A 52 -34.92 2.02 -15.09
CA PHE A 52 -35.70 3.17 -15.56
C PHE A 52 -35.61 3.32 -17.08
N LEU A 53 -34.41 3.19 -17.65
CA LEU A 53 -34.21 3.31 -19.10
C LEU A 53 -34.85 2.15 -19.85
N ASP A 54 -34.74 0.91 -19.36
CA ASP A 54 -35.43 -0.23 -19.96
C ASP A 54 -36.96 0.01 -20.02
N TRP A 55 -37.54 0.48 -18.92
CA TRP A 55 -38.96 0.83 -18.87
C TRP A 55 -39.32 1.99 -19.81
N ASP A 56 -38.54 3.07 -19.83
CA ASP A 56 -38.84 4.26 -20.66
C ASP A 56 -38.69 3.97 -22.17
N ILE A 57 -37.70 3.18 -22.57
CA ILE A 57 -37.52 2.76 -23.97
C ILE A 57 -38.71 1.91 -24.44
N ARG A 58 -39.22 1.00 -23.60
CA ARG A 58 -40.37 0.16 -23.95
C ARG A 58 -41.66 0.97 -24.08
N ASN A 59 -41.85 1.99 -23.26
CA ASN A 59 -43.05 2.84 -23.28
C ASN A 59 -42.98 3.99 -24.28
N SER A 60 -41.79 4.42 -24.67
CA SER A 60 -41.58 5.54 -25.59
C SER A 60 -40.49 5.23 -26.64
N PRO A 61 -40.64 4.18 -27.45
CA PRO A 61 -39.59 3.71 -28.37
C PRO A 61 -39.16 4.78 -29.39
N GLY A 62 -40.09 5.61 -29.87
CA GLY A 62 -39.80 6.68 -30.83
C GLY A 62 -38.79 7.73 -30.30
N LYS A 63 -38.74 7.99 -28.98
CA LYS A 63 -37.75 8.91 -28.38
C LYS A 63 -36.31 8.40 -28.50
N TYR A 64 -36.16 7.09 -28.69
CA TYR A 64 -34.88 6.39 -28.77
C TYR A 64 -34.55 5.94 -30.20
N GLY A 65 -35.31 6.43 -31.20
CA GLY A 65 -35.05 6.15 -32.61
C GLY A 65 -35.57 4.79 -33.10
N PHE A 66 -36.55 4.21 -32.41
CA PHE A 66 -37.21 2.98 -32.86
C PHE A 66 -38.54 3.30 -33.57
N ASP A 67 -38.63 2.91 -34.85
CA ASP A 67 -39.85 3.07 -35.66
C ASP A 67 -40.92 2.01 -35.35
N SER A 68 -40.52 0.91 -34.71
CA SER A 68 -41.40 -0.20 -34.32
C SER A 68 -41.09 -0.66 -32.90
N LYS A 69 -41.87 -1.60 -32.36
CA LYS A 69 -41.66 -2.13 -31.01
C LYS A 69 -40.28 -2.80 -30.92
N PRO A 70 -39.34 -2.30 -30.09
CA PRO A 70 -37.99 -2.83 -30.05
C PRO A 70 -37.95 -4.23 -29.46
N THR A 71 -37.01 -5.05 -29.95
CA THR A 71 -36.70 -6.35 -29.34
C THR A 71 -35.98 -6.17 -28.02
N GLU A 72 -35.99 -7.19 -27.16
CA GLU A 72 -35.30 -7.14 -25.86
C GLU A 72 -33.79 -6.85 -26.00
N ALA A 73 -33.15 -7.44 -27.00
CA ALA A 73 -31.73 -7.17 -27.30
C ALA A 73 -31.49 -5.72 -27.74
N ALA A 74 -32.40 -5.15 -28.55
CA ALA A 74 -32.31 -3.76 -28.98
C ALA A 74 -32.47 -2.79 -27.80
N VAL A 75 -33.41 -3.06 -26.88
CA VAL A 75 -33.57 -2.29 -25.63
C VAL A 75 -32.29 -2.37 -24.79
N ALA A 76 -31.76 -3.57 -24.54
CA ALA A 76 -30.54 -3.75 -23.75
C ALA A 76 -29.34 -2.97 -24.32
N ASN A 77 -29.18 -2.96 -25.64
CA ASN A 77 -28.12 -2.20 -26.31
C ASN A 77 -28.35 -0.69 -26.20
N ALA A 78 -29.59 -0.23 -26.37
CA ALA A 78 -29.94 1.18 -26.21
C ALA A 78 -29.70 1.69 -24.78
N VAL A 79 -30.02 0.89 -23.76
CA VAL A 79 -29.71 1.20 -22.35
C VAL A 79 -28.20 1.35 -22.15
N LYS A 80 -27.40 0.39 -22.65
CA LYS A 80 -25.93 0.41 -22.54
C LYS A 80 -25.30 1.61 -23.25
N GLY A 81 -25.87 2.04 -24.38
CA GLY A 81 -25.43 3.22 -25.12
C GLY A 81 -25.88 4.56 -24.50
N ASN A 82 -26.80 4.54 -23.53
CA ASN A 82 -27.36 5.76 -22.96
C ASN A 82 -26.33 6.51 -22.09
N LYS A 83 -26.19 7.82 -22.32
CA LYS A 83 -25.26 8.68 -21.58
C LYS A 83 -25.46 8.65 -20.06
N LEU A 84 -26.70 8.53 -19.57
CA LEU A 84 -26.99 8.48 -18.14
C LEU A 84 -26.50 7.18 -17.51
N PHE A 85 -26.75 6.05 -18.17
CA PHE A 85 -26.26 4.76 -17.74
C PHE A 85 -24.74 4.70 -17.76
N LEU A 86 -24.10 5.17 -18.84
CA LEU A 86 -22.64 5.21 -18.96
C LEU A 86 -21.98 6.05 -17.86
N LYS A 87 -22.56 7.21 -17.49
CA LYS A 87 -22.08 8.02 -16.37
C LYS A 87 -22.17 7.28 -15.04
N ALA A 88 -23.29 6.60 -14.78
CA ALA A 88 -23.48 5.83 -13.56
C ALA A 88 -22.53 4.62 -13.49
N LEU A 89 -22.35 3.92 -14.62
CA LEU A 89 -21.43 2.82 -14.78
C LEU A 89 -19.98 3.26 -14.53
N TYR A 90 -19.55 4.36 -15.15
CA TYR A 90 -18.21 4.93 -14.95
C TYR A 90 -17.95 5.22 -13.47
N LYS A 91 -18.89 5.88 -12.79
CA LYS A 91 -18.77 6.17 -11.35
C LYS A 91 -18.63 4.90 -10.51
N TYR A 92 -19.44 3.89 -10.79
CA TYR A 92 -19.36 2.60 -10.11
C TYR A 92 -18.02 1.91 -10.34
N LEU A 93 -17.58 1.79 -11.60
CA LEU A 93 -16.31 1.14 -11.96
C LEU A 93 -15.11 1.85 -11.35
N ARG A 94 -15.12 3.18 -11.33
CA ARG A 94 -14.08 3.97 -10.67
C ARG A 94 -13.97 3.62 -9.18
N LEU A 95 -15.08 3.63 -8.45
CA LEU A 95 -15.09 3.31 -7.01
C LEU A 95 -14.67 1.85 -6.74
N GLN A 96 -14.99 0.93 -7.63
CA GLN A 96 -14.47 -0.45 -7.57
C GLN A 96 -12.94 -0.50 -7.75
N GLY A 97 -12.40 0.34 -8.64
CA GLY A 97 -10.96 0.52 -8.77
C GLY A 97 -10.31 1.05 -7.49
N GLU A 98 -10.95 2.01 -6.83
CA GLU A 98 -10.45 2.56 -5.55
C GLU A 98 -10.44 1.49 -4.43
N LEU A 99 -11.46 0.64 -4.35
CA LEU A 99 -11.48 -0.48 -3.39
C LEU A 99 -10.33 -1.45 -3.63
N LYS A 100 -10.07 -1.83 -4.89
CA LYS A 100 -8.94 -2.69 -5.25
C LYS A 100 -7.60 -2.05 -4.90
N ALA A 101 -7.44 -0.75 -5.14
CA ALA A 101 -6.24 -0.02 -4.75
C ALA A 101 -6.03 -0.05 -3.23
N LEU A 102 -7.10 0.10 -2.43
CA LEU A 102 -7.02 -0.04 -0.98
C LEU A 102 -6.69 -1.48 -0.54
N GLU A 103 -7.14 -2.52 -1.24
CA GLU A 103 -6.73 -3.90 -0.97
C GLU A 103 -5.24 -4.12 -1.25
N HIS A 104 -4.73 -3.57 -2.35
CA HIS A 104 -3.31 -3.60 -2.66
C HIS A 104 -2.50 -2.85 -1.59
N LYS A 105 -2.96 -1.69 -1.14
CA LYS A 105 -2.33 -0.96 -0.02
C LYS A 105 -2.27 -1.82 1.25
N LYS A 106 -3.32 -2.59 1.56
CA LYS A 106 -3.37 -3.48 2.73
C LYS A 106 -2.26 -4.51 2.63
N LYS A 107 -2.19 -5.18 1.48
CA LYS A 107 -1.17 -6.20 1.21
C LYS A 107 0.24 -5.63 1.30
N SER A 108 0.46 -4.41 0.81
CA SER A 108 1.75 -3.73 0.96
C SER A 108 2.11 -3.45 2.43
N LEU A 109 1.15 -3.03 3.26
CA LEU A 109 1.37 -2.83 4.70
C LEU A 109 1.70 -4.15 5.42
N GLU A 110 1.02 -5.25 5.08
CA GLU A 110 1.33 -6.59 5.57
C GLU A 110 2.78 -6.96 5.22
N LYS A 111 3.18 -6.78 3.95
CA LYS A 111 4.55 -7.09 3.49
C LYS A 111 5.63 -6.21 4.12
N LEU A 112 5.35 -4.93 4.35
CA LEU A 112 6.29 -4.06 5.08
C LEU A 112 6.50 -4.54 6.51
N THR A 113 5.44 -5.01 7.17
CA THR A 113 5.54 -5.56 8.52
C THR A 113 6.35 -6.87 8.53
N GLU A 114 6.13 -7.76 7.54
CA GLU A 114 6.93 -8.98 7.37
C GLU A 114 8.42 -8.67 7.14
N LEU A 115 8.73 -7.70 6.27
CA LEU A 115 10.11 -7.26 6.03
C LEU A 115 10.74 -6.74 7.32
N TYR A 116 9.98 -6.01 8.15
CA TYR A 116 10.46 -5.51 9.43
C TYR A 116 10.85 -6.64 10.37
N LEU A 117 9.94 -7.60 10.54
CA LEU A 117 10.14 -8.76 11.40
C LEU A 117 11.29 -9.67 10.92
N SER A 118 11.50 -9.77 9.62
CA SER A 118 12.62 -10.53 9.05
C SER A 118 13.99 -9.92 9.35
N GLY A 119 14.04 -8.70 9.88
CA GLY A 119 15.29 -7.96 10.06
C GLY A 119 15.89 -7.51 8.73
N TYR A 120 15.07 -7.28 7.69
CA TYR A 120 15.53 -6.80 6.38
C TYR A 120 16.37 -5.52 6.49
N TRP A 121 16.00 -4.64 7.43
CA TRP A 121 16.74 -3.40 7.73
C TRP A 121 17.79 -3.55 8.84
N ALA A 122 17.94 -4.74 9.43
CA ALA A 122 18.98 -4.98 10.41
C ALA A 122 20.34 -5.06 9.72
N ARG A 123 21.39 -4.57 10.40
CA ARG A 123 22.76 -4.80 9.94
C ARG A 123 23.03 -6.32 9.90
N PRO A 124 23.86 -6.80 8.96
CA PRO A 124 24.22 -8.21 8.89
C PRO A 124 24.70 -8.68 10.26
N LYS A 125 24.04 -9.70 10.84
CA LYS A 125 24.53 -10.33 12.06
C LYS A 125 25.80 -11.09 11.71
N ILE A 126 26.96 -10.55 12.11
CA ILE A 126 28.21 -11.29 12.07
C ILE A 126 28.02 -12.51 12.97
N LYS A 127 28.32 -13.71 12.46
CA LYS A 127 28.24 -14.95 13.26
C LYS A 127 29.14 -14.81 14.48
N THR A 128 28.74 -15.38 15.62
CA THR A 128 29.48 -15.30 16.88
C THR A 128 30.93 -15.74 16.72
N GLU A 129 31.18 -16.81 15.96
CA GLU A 129 32.53 -17.30 15.62
C GLU A 129 33.38 -16.26 14.88
N ALA A 130 32.78 -15.51 13.94
CA ALA A 130 33.48 -14.45 13.24
C ALA A 130 33.71 -13.24 14.16
N GLN A 131 32.80 -12.93 15.09
CA GLN A 131 33.02 -11.90 16.10
C GLN A 131 34.17 -12.27 17.05
N GLU A 132 34.24 -13.53 17.48
CA GLU A 132 35.33 -14.06 18.32
C GLU A 132 36.67 -13.99 17.58
N LEU A 133 36.72 -14.43 16.32
CA LEU A 133 37.94 -14.31 15.50
C LEU A 133 38.41 -12.86 15.33
N TYR A 134 37.49 -11.93 15.02
CA TYR A 134 37.84 -10.51 14.91
C TYR A 134 38.25 -9.91 16.27
N ALA A 135 37.65 -10.35 17.38
CA ALA A 135 38.02 -9.90 18.72
C ALA A 135 39.40 -10.44 19.16
N GLU A 136 39.70 -11.71 18.86
CA GLU A 136 41.01 -12.32 19.09
C GLU A 136 42.11 -11.64 18.26
N GLU A 137 41.83 -11.36 16.98
CA GLU A 137 42.76 -10.68 16.09
C GLU A 137 43.01 -9.22 16.53
N ALA A 138 41.96 -8.51 16.96
CA ALA A 138 42.08 -7.18 17.55
C ALA A 138 42.89 -7.19 18.86
N ASN A 139 42.65 -8.15 19.75
CA ASN A 139 43.41 -8.31 20.99
C ASN A 139 44.87 -8.65 20.73
N ARG A 140 45.15 -9.51 19.75
CA ARG A 140 46.51 -9.88 19.36
C ARG A 140 47.28 -8.69 18.78
N SER A 141 46.65 -7.94 17.88
CA SER A 141 47.17 -6.68 17.34
C SER A 141 47.49 -5.67 18.45
N MET A 142 46.56 -5.49 19.40
CA MET A 142 46.74 -4.60 20.55
C MET A 142 47.92 -5.06 21.43
N LEU A 143 48.00 -6.35 21.77
CA LEU A 143 49.11 -6.91 22.55
C LEU A 143 50.45 -6.76 21.85
N ASP A 144 50.51 -6.94 20.54
CA ASP A 144 51.75 -6.77 19.78
C ASP A 144 52.16 -5.31 19.66
N SER A 145 51.21 -4.36 19.60
CA SER A 145 51.52 -2.93 19.71
C SER A 145 52.05 -2.55 21.10
N LEU A 146 51.49 -3.10 22.18
CA LEU A 146 51.96 -2.91 23.56
C LEU A 146 53.36 -3.49 23.79
N LYS A 147 53.71 -4.61 23.15
CA LYS A 147 55.06 -5.19 23.21
C LYS A 147 56.08 -4.36 22.42
N LYS A 148 55.67 -3.75 21.32
CA LYS A 148 56.51 -2.85 20.50
C LYS A 148 56.67 -1.48 21.13
N ASP A 149 55.85 -1.14 22.13
CA ASP A 149 55.94 0.12 22.83
C ASP A 149 57.24 0.19 23.65
N THR A 150 58.19 0.96 23.13
CA THR A 150 59.59 1.03 23.55
C THR A 150 59.77 1.38 25.03
N ARG A 151 58.81 2.08 25.63
CA ARG A 151 58.79 2.42 27.06
C ARG A 151 58.60 1.20 27.96
N LEU A 152 57.76 0.24 27.58
CA LEU A 152 57.51 -0.98 28.38
C LEU A 152 58.61 -2.01 28.21
N ALA A 153 59.21 -2.10 27.02
CA ALA A 153 60.39 -2.92 26.78
C ALA A 153 61.58 -2.47 27.65
N ALA A 154 61.83 -1.17 27.72
CA ALA A 154 62.89 -0.59 28.56
C ALA A 154 62.69 -0.84 30.06
N LEU A 155 61.43 -0.81 30.55
CA LEU A 155 61.10 -1.12 31.95
C LEU A 155 61.30 -2.60 32.30
N ARG A 156 60.99 -3.52 31.37
CA ARG A 156 61.24 -4.96 31.55
C ARG A 156 62.74 -5.28 31.61
N ASP A 157 63.54 -4.63 30.77
CA ASP A 157 64.99 -4.83 30.76
C ASP A 157 65.67 -4.28 32.00
N ARG A 158 65.18 -3.17 32.58
CA ARG A 158 65.65 -2.70 33.91
C ARG A 158 65.38 -3.73 35.00
N ARG A 159 64.17 -4.27 35.06
CA ARG A 159 63.76 -5.22 36.11
C ARG A 159 64.52 -6.56 36.04
N LYS A 160 64.97 -6.97 34.86
CA LYS A 160 65.81 -8.18 34.67
C LYS A 160 67.28 -7.97 35.05
N ARG A 161 67.77 -6.72 35.08
CA ARG A 161 69.15 -6.40 35.49
C ARG A 161 69.29 -6.19 37.00
N GLU A 162 68.17 -6.01 37.70
CA GLU A 162 68.09 -5.84 39.15
C GLU A 162 67.77 -7.15 39.89
N SER A 163 67.64 -8.27 39.17
CA SER A 163 67.49 -9.65 39.66
C SER A 163 68.74 -10.46 39.37
#